data_AF-A0A952HQ15-F1
#
_entry.id   AF-A0A952HQ15-F1
#
_cell.length_a   1.000
_cell.length_b   1.000
_cell.length_c   1.000
_cell.angle_alpha   90.00
_cell.angle_beta   90.00
_cell.angle_gamma   90.00
#
_symmetry.space_group_name_H-M   'P 1'
#
loop_
_entity.id
_entity.type
_entity.pdbx_description
1 polymer ?
#
loop_
_entity_poly.entity_id
_entity_poly.type
_entity_poly.pdbx_seq_one_letter_code
_entity_poly.pdbx_strand_id
1 'polypeptide(L)'
;KDKIDPESYKSIGFIFEEKNKLIIAGTDGHRLAACYVDIEETDIKDRFGIPKTSAMHLKKLLKGNVLFNTVELNSYSKIAIFKGDNFTFSTYLINGNYPNITKVIND
;
A
#
# COMPACT_ATOMS: atom_id res chain seq x y z
N LYS A 1 -19.21 -12.58 -11.18
CA LYS A 1 -18.34 -11.42 -11.48
C LYS A 1 -18.64 -10.39 -10.42
N ASP A 2 -17.89 -10.39 -9.33
CA ASP A 2 -18.09 -9.42 -8.26
C ASP A 2 -17.87 -8.03 -8.82
N LYS A 3 -18.94 -7.23 -8.85
CA LYS A 3 -18.84 -5.81 -9.19
C LYS A 3 -18.11 -5.15 -8.04
N ILE A 4 -16.81 -5.02 -8.22
CA ILE A 4 -15.94 -4.24 -7.36
C ILE A 4 -16.44 -2.78 -7.42
N ASP A 5 -16.92 -2.25 -6.29
CA ASP A 5 -17.37 -0.86 -6.18
C ASP A 5 -16.15 0.07 -6.04
N PRO A 6 -15.85 0.94 -7.03
CA PRO A 6 -14.73 1.87 -6.96
C PRO A 6 -14.80 2.81 -5.75
N GLU A 7 -16.00 3.08 -5.23
CA GLU A 7 -16.23 3.93 -4.08
C GLU A 7 -15.57 3.35 -2.81
N SER A 8 -15.52 2.02 -2.71
CA SER A 8 -14.95 1.31 -1.56
C SER A 8 -13.44 1.50 -1.39
N TYR A 9 -12.73 2.03 -2.41
CA TYR A 9 -11.28 2.22 -2.37
C TYR A 9 -10.81 3.65 -2.12
N LYS A 10 -11.72 4.63 -2.04
CA LYS A 10 -11.35 6.05 -1.88
C LYS A 10 -10.55 6.35 -0.61
N SER A 11 -10.70 5.48 0.40
CA SER A 11 -10.03 5.56 1.69
C SER A 11 -8.85 4.60 1.82
N ILE A 12 -8.40 3.98 0.73
CA ILE A 12 -7.36 2.94 0.74
C ILE A 12 -6.18 3.36 -0.13
N GLY A 13 -4.98 3.31 0.45
CA GLY A 13 -3.71 3.34 -0.28
C GLY A 13 -3.23 1.92 -0.51
N PHE A 14 -2.78 1.62 -1.72
CA PHE A 14 -2.30 0.30 -2.12
C PHE A 14 -0.78 0.27 -2.15
N ILE A 15 -0.20 -0.83 -1.69
CA ILE A 15 1.24 -1.12 -1.76
C ILE A 15 1.39 -2.56 -2.23
N PHE A 16 2.13 -2.78 -3.31
CA PHE A 16 2.41 -4.13 -3.80
C PHE A 16 3.68 -4.13 -4.65
N GLU A 17 4.27 -5.31 -4.79
CA GLU A 17 5.41 -5.53 -5.67
C GLU A 17 4.96 -6.08 -7.03
N GLU A 18 5.63 -5.63 -8.10
CA GLU A 18 5.54 -6.23 -9.42
C GLU A 18 6.86 -6.02 -10.19
N LYS A 19 7.53 -7.12 -10.55
CA LYS A 19 8.75 -7.12 -11.38
C LYS A 19 9.86 -6.23 -10.81
N ASN A 20 10.20 -6.40 -9.53
CA ASN A 20 11.23 -5.63 -8.80
C ASN A 20 10.90 -4.13 -8.71
N LYS A 21 9.61 -3.79 -8.74
CA LYS A 21 9.14 -2.44 -8.47
C LYS A 21 8.13 -2.47 -7.34
N LEU A 22 8.34 -1.63 -6.34
CA LEU A 22 7.30 -1.30 -5.38
C LEU A 22 6.34 -0.30 -6.03
N ILE A 23 5.07 -0.68 -6.10
CA ILE A 23 4.00 0.15 -6.63
C ILE A 23 3.17 0.64 -5.47
N ILE A 24 3.09 1.97 -5.35
CA ILE A 24 2.26 2.65 -4.37
C ILE A 24 1.19 3.42 -5.11
N ALA A 25 -0.07 3.22 -4.77
CA ALA A 25 -1.16 3.85 -5.49
C ALA A 25 -2.32 4.27 -4.60
N GLY A 26 -3.13 5.18 -5.11
CA GLY A 26 -4.37 5.60 -4.49
C GLY A 26 -5.36 6.08 -5.54
N THR A 27 -6.64 5.97 -5.22
CA THR A 27 -7.73 6.41 -6.11
C THR A 27 -8.74 7.25 -5.34
N ASP A 28 -9.43 8.13 -6.07
CA ASP A 28 -10.64 8.81 -5.60
C ASP A 28 -11.91 8.25 -6.26
N GLY A 29 -11.84 7.04 -6.81
CA GLY A 29 -12.92 6.34 -7.52
C GLY A 29 -13.10 6.78 -8.99
N HIS A 30 -12.54 7.93 -9.39
CA HIS A 30 -12.60 8.43 -10.76
C HIS A 30 -11.22 8.49 -11.42
N ARG A 31 -10.19 8.76 -10.62
CA ARG A 31 -8.80 8.91 -11.04
C ARG A 31 -7.93 7.98 -10.20
N LEU A 32 -6.83 7.55 -10.80
CA LEU A 32 -5.82 6.72 -10.17
C LEU A 32 -4.48 7.45 -10.23
N ALA A 33 -3.77 7.49 -9.12
CA ALA A 33 -2.38 7.92 -9.06
C ALA A 33 -1.52 6.75 -8.60
N ALA A 34 -0.41 6.51 -9.29
CA ALA A 34 0.54 5.46 -8.95
C ALA A 34 1.97 6.00 -9.02
N CYS A 35 2.81 5.50 -8.13
CA CYS A 35 4.25 5.75 -8.09
C CYS A 35 4.97 4.39 -8.11
N TYR A 36 6.09 4.36 -8.82
CA TYR A 36 6.92 3.18 -9.01
C TYR A 36 8.28 3.47 -8.42
N VAL A 37 8.74 2.59 -7.54
CA VAL A 37 10.06 2.66 -6.93
C VAL A 37 10.80 1.39 -7.28
N ASP A 38 11.94 1.52 -7.96
CA ASP A 38 12.80 0.38 -8.24
C ASP A 38 13.36 -0.14 -6.90
N ILE A 39 13.29 -1.45 -6.72
CA ILE A 39 13.78 -2.15 -5.52
C ILE A 39 14.69 -3.29 -5.96
N GLU A 40 15.80 -3.48 -5.24
CA GLU A 40 16.82 -4.48 -5.63
C GLU A 40 16.27 -5.90 -5.46
N GLU A 41 15.75 -6.22 -4.27
CA GLU A 41 15.04 -7.46 -3.96
C GLU A 41 14.03 -7.21 -2.84
N THR A 42 12.88 -7.89 -2.86
CA THR A 42 11.95 -7.88 -1.74
C THR A 42 11.26 -9.23 -1.56
N ASP A 43 11.05 -9.60 -0.30
CA ASP A 43 10.21 -10.75 0.07
C ASP A 43 8.72 -10.41 0.08
N ILE A 44 8.35 -9.18 -0.26
CA ILE A 44 6.96 -8.73 -0.33
C ILE A 44 6.31 -9.32 -1.58
N LYS A 45 5.64 -10.46 -1.42
CA LYS A 45 4.81 -11.07 -2.48
C LYS A 45 3.33 -10.71 -2.38
N ASP A 46 2.95 -10.10 -1.27
CA ASP A 46 1.57 -9.77 -0.93
C ASP A 46 1.18 -8.37 -1.42
N ARG A 47 -0.13 -8.18 -1.66
CA ARG A 47 -0.72 -6.87 -1.88
C ARG A 47 -1.30 -6.35 -0.57
N PHE A 48 -0.98 -5.11 -0.25
CA PHE A 48 -1.39 -4.47 0.99
C PHE A 48 -2.28 -3.27 0.72
N GLY A 49 -3.29 -3.09 1.56
CA GLY A 49 -4.04 -1.85 1.67
C GLY A 49 -3.77 -1.21 3.02
N ILE A 50 -3.49 0.09 3.03
CA ILE A 50 -3.42 0.90 4.25
C ILE A 50 -4.51 1.97 4.21
N PRO A 51 -5.02 2.43 5.37
CA PRO A 51 -5.92 3.57 5.40
C PRO A 51 -5.27 4.81 4.78
N LYS A 52 -6.02 5.55 3.96
CA LYS A 52 -5.60 6.83 3.37
C LYS A 52 -5.13 7.81 4.45
N THR A 53 -5.81 7.85 5.59
CA THR A 53 -5.43 8.66 6.74
C THR A 53 -4.04 8.29 7.25
N SER A 54 -3.73 7.00 7.38
CA SER A 54 -2.40 6.50 7.75
C SER A 54 -1.34 6.90 6.73
N ALA A 55 -1.62 6.75 5.42
CA ALA A 55 -0.71 7.18 4.36
C ALA A 55 -0.42 8.69 4.44
N MET A 56 -1.44 9.51 4.69
CA MET A 56 -1.30 10.96 4.84
C MET A 56 -0.48 11.36 6.07
N HIS A 57 -0.55 10.60 7.16
CA HIS A 57 0.28 10.82 8.34
C HIS A 57 1.72 10.39 8.08
N LEU A 58 1.92 9.20 7.51
CA LEU A 58 3.25 8.70 7.15
C LEU A 58 3.98 9.69 6.24
N LYS A 59 3.30 10.26 5.23
CA LYS A 59 3.86 11.29 4.32
C LYS A 59 4.52 12.46 5.06
N LYS A 60 4.02 12.86 6.24
CA LYS A 60 4.60 13.97 7.02
C LYS A 60 5.91 13.58 7.71
N LEU A 61 6.15 12.29 7.90
CA LEU A 61 7.32 11.71 8.57
C LEU A 61 8.40 11.27 7.58
N LEU A 62 8.03 10.88 6.35
CA LEU A 62 8.95 10.40 5.33
C LEU A 62 10.02 11.45 5.02
N LYS A 63 11.24 11.18 5.46
CA LYS A 63 12.46 11.93 5.12
C LYS A 63 13.54 10.90 4.82
N GLY A 64 13.92 10.79 3.54
CA GLY A 64 14.92 9.81 3.11
C GLY A 64 14.36 8.38 2.99
N ASN A 65 15.25 7.40 3.15
CA ASN A 65 14.94 5.99 2.99
C ASN A 65 14.11 5.47 4.17
N VAL A 66 13.20 4.56 3.88
CA VAL A 66 12.32 3.96 4.89
C VAL A 66 12.29 2.45 4.70
N LEU A 67 12.53 1.74 5.80
CA LEU A 67 12.34 0.30 5.86
C LEU A 67 10.85 0.01 6.03
N PHE A 68 10.36 -0.98 5.31
CA PHE A 68 8.99 -1.44 5.38
C PHE A 68 8.96 -2.92 5.73
N ASN A 69 8.09 -3.27 6.68
CA ASN A 69 7.84 -4.65 7.05
C ASN A 69 6.36 -4.84 7.41
N THR A 70 5.89 -6.08 7.46
CA THR A 70 4.56 -6.43 7.92
C THR A 70 4.63 -7.47 9.03
N VAL A 71 3.73 -7.37 10.00
CA VAL A 71 3.68 -8.29 11.15
C VAL A 71 2.26 -8.80 11.29
N GLU A 72 2.10 -10.12 11.36
CA GLU A 72 0.84 -10.75 11.72
C GLU A 72 0.65 -10.65 13.23
N LEU A 73 -0.44 -9.99 13.67
CA LEU A 73 -0.78 -9.89 15.08
C LEU A 73 -1.60 -11.10 15.55
N ASN A 74 -2.45 -11.62 14.65
CA ASN A 74 -3.22 -12.84 14.79
C ASN A 74 -3.78 -13.24 13.41
N SER A 75 -4.50 -14.36 13.34
CA SER A 75 -5.06 -14.92 12.10
C SER A 75 -6.00 -14.00 11.31
N TYR A 76 -6.42 -12.87 11.90
CA TYR A 76 -7.36 -11.92 11.28
C TYR A 76 -6.78 -10.53 11.09
N SER A 77 -5.59 -10.22 11.62
CA SER A 77 -5.05 -8.87 11.58
C SER A 77 -3.54 -8.85 11.35
N LYS A 78 -3.16 -8.05 10.36
CA LYS A 78 -1.77 -7.77 9.99
C LYS A 78 -1.55 -6.26 10.11
N ILE A 79 -0.36 -5.86 10.54
CA ILE A 79 0.04 -4.45 10.56
C ILE A 79 1.20 -4.23 9.59
N ALA A 80 1.27 -3.02 9.05
CA ALA A 80 2.44 -2.48 8.38
C ALA A 80 3.27 -1.69 9.38
N ILE A 81 4.58 -1.83 9.29
CA ILE A 81 5.57 -1.08 10.06
C ILE A 81 6.49 -0.37 9.08
N PHE A 82 6.61 0.95 9.25
CA PHE A 82 7.50 1.83 8.51
C PHE A 82 8.52 2.39 9.49
N LYS A 83 9.80 2.21 9.19
CA LYS A 83 10.90 2.69 10.05
C LYS A 83 11.84 3.56 9.23
N GLY A 84 11.90 4.84 9.59
CA GLY A 84 12.94 5.76 9.13
C GLY A 84 13.98 5.97 10.22
N ASP A 85 14.93 6.88 9.98
CA ASP A 85 16.05 7.11 10.90
C ASP A 85 15.59 7.51 12.32
N ASN A 86 14.55 8.35 12.41
CA ASN A 86 14.10 8.96 13.66
C ASN A 86 12.62 8.66 13.99
N PHE A 87 12.00 7.70 13.31
CA PHE A 87 10.60 7.35 13.58
C PHE A 87 10.30 5.87 13.30
N THR A 88 9.36 5.36 14.07
CA THR A 88 8.64 4.12 13.76
C THR A 88 7.17 4.46 13.65
N PHE A 89 6.55 4.11 12.54
CA PHE A 89 5.13 4.32 12.28
C PHE A 89 4.48 2.98 11.96
N SER A 90 3.39 2.64 12.64
CA SER A 90 2.64 1.42 12.38
C SER A 90 1.18 1.74 12.04
N THR A 91 0.58 0.91 11.19
CA THR A 91 -0.84 1.00 10.84
C THR A 91 -1.40 -0.39 10.58
N TYR A 92 -2.69 -0.59 10.87
CA TYR A 92 -3.39 -1.78 10.41
C TYR A 92 -3.37 -1.86 8.89
N LEU A 93 -3.17 -3.08 8.40
CA LEU A 93 -3.47 -3.43 7.02
C LEU A 93 -4.96 -3.68 6.92
N ILE A 94 -5.57 -3.12 5.88
CA ILE A 94 -6.92 -3.46 5.50
C ILE A 94 -6.87 -4.87 4.92
N ASN A 95 -7.82 -5.72 5.28
CA ASN A 95 -7.97 -7.03 4.64
C ASN A 95 -8.90 -6.88 3.45
N GLY A 96 -8.52 -7.42 2.30
CA GLY A 96 -9.40 -7.40 1.14
C GLY A 96 -8.75 -7.96 -0.12
N ASN A 97 -9.60 -8.38 -1.05
CA ASN A 97 -9.20 -8.60 -2.43
C ASN A 97 -9.10 -7.24 -3.11
N TYR A 98 -7.87 -6.76 -3.29
CA TYR A 98 -7.62 -5.51 -3.97
C TYR A 98 -7.69 -5.67 -5.47
N PRO A 99 -8.34 -4.75 -6.19
CA PRO A 99 -8.43 -4.82 -7.64
C PRO A 99 -7.02 -4.74 -8.20
N ASN A 100 -6.79 -5.41 -9.32
CA ASN A 100 -5.52 -5.27 -10.01
C ASN A 100 -5.47 -3.92 -10.72
N ILE A 101 -5.14 -2.87 -9.96
CA ILE A 101 -5.09 -1.49 -10.44
C ILE A 101 -4.05 -1.30 -11.55
N THR A 102 -3.04 -2.17 -11.67
CA THR A 102 -2.04 -2.06 -12.75
C THR A 102 -2.59 -2.43 -14.11
N LYS A 103 -3.71 -3.18 -14.18
CA LYS A 103 -4.41 -3.37 -15.46
C LYS A 103 -4.96 -2.05 -16.00
N VAL A 104 -5.48 -1.20 -15.12
CA VAL A 104 -6.08 0.10 -15.51
C VAL A 104 -5.01 1.11 -15.98
N ILE A 105 -3.76 0.96 -15.54
CA ILE A 105 -2.67 1.88 -15.91
C ILE A 105 -2.09 1.56 -17.30
N ASN A 106 -2.21 0.31 -17.74
CA ASN A 106 -1.60 -0.18 -18.99
C ASN A 106 -2.60 -0.31 -20.16
N ASP A 107 -3.88 0.05 -19.95
CA ASP A 107 -4.91 0.16 -20.99
C ASP A 107 -4.99 1.61 -21.51
#